data_AF-W1QBJ9-F1
#
_entry.id   AF-W1QBJ9-F1
#
_cell.length_a   1.000
_cell.length_b   1.000
_cell.length_c   1.000
_cell.angle_alpha   90.00
_cell.angle_beta   90.00
_cell.angle_gamma   90.00
#
_symmetry.space_group_name_H-M   'P 1'
#
loop_
_entity.id
_entity.type
_entity.pdbx_description
1 polymer ?
#
loop_
_entity_poly.entity_id
_entity_poly.type
_entity_poly.pdbx_seq_one_letter_code
_entity_poly.pdbx_strand_id
1 'polypeptide(L)'
;MTHQVLIQIGCHLGLISKQVDLFIETPTHCSHVYVSVNIIRNNGKLKRELFSRPIVYYIEFGPDDYEDPDLGTTLRFLRRKLVALLQENELLTKHNQQVNYIQCDKLQLFKKERLLTDDEEFLCNMDVNTGDKLTCIAHI
;
A
#
# COMPACT_ATOMS: atom_id res chain seq x y z
N MET A 1 -23.17 19.06 9.43
CA MET A 1 -23.89 19.66 10.59
C MET A 1 -25.23 18.99 10.92
N THR A 2 -25.90 18.31 9.99
CA THR A 2 -27.22 17.70 10.21
C THR A 2 -27.22 16.42 11.07
N HIS A 3 -26.22 15.56 10.95
CA HIS A 3 -26.20 14.27 11.67
C HIS A 3 -25.96 14.40 13.18
N GLN A 4 -25.12 15.34 13.61
CA GLN A 4 -24.83 15.55 15.04
C GLN A 4 -26.07 15.92 15.85
N VAL A 5 -26.94 16.75 15.28
CA VAL A 5 -28.19 17.18 15.93
C VAL A 5 -29.14 16.00 16.11
N LEU A 6 -29.30 15.16 15.08
CA LEU A 6 -30.12 13.95 15.13
C LEU A 6 -29.65 12.97 16.21
N ILE A 7 -28.33 12.76 16.33
CA ILE A 7 -27.76 11.85 17.32
C ILE A 7 -27.89 12.41 18.73
N GLN A 8 -27.69 13.72 18.92
CA GLN A 8 -27.90 14.39 20.21
C GLN A 8 -29.35 14.28 20.67
N ILE A 9 -30.31 14.45 19.75
CA ILE A 9 -31.74 14.25 20.03
C ILE A 9 -32.01 12.78 20.40
N GLY A 10 -31.47 11.82 19.65
CA GLY A 10 -31.64 10.39 19.94
C GLY A 10 -31.06 9.96 21.29
N CYS A 11 -29.90 10.51 21.67
CA CYS A 11 -29.30 10.30 23.00
C CYS A 11 -30.15 10.96 24.11
N HIS A 12 -30.64 12.18 23.86
CA HIS A 12 -31.49 12.91 24.81
C HIS A 12 -32.83 12.23 25.05
N LEU A 13 -33.41 11.60 24.01
CA LEU A 13 -34.64 10.83 24.10
C LEU A 13 -34.44 9.40 24.65
N GLY A 14 -33.21 9.01 25.02
CA GLY A 14 -32.90 7.68 25.52
C GLY A 14 -33.06 6.56 24.48
N LEU A 15 -33.20 6.92 23.19
CA LEU A 15 -33.33 5.98 22.08
C LEU A 15 -31.97 5.41 21.64
N ILE A 16 -30.88 6.10 22.00
CA ILE A 16 -29.51 5.71 21.71
C ILE A 16 -28.74 5.66 23.02
N SER A 17 -28.14 4.51 23.33
CA SER A 17 -27.48 4.24 24.61
C SER A 17 -26.18 5.01 24.79
N LYS A 18 -25.42 5.27 23.71
CA LYS A 18 -24.18 6.07 23.69
C LYS A 18 -23.89 6.60 22.28
N GLN A 19 -23.39 7.83 22.19
CA GLN A 19 -22.97 8.49 20.94
C GLN A 19 -21.81 7.77 20.22
N VAL A 20 -21.04 6.96 20.96
CA VAL A 20 -19.81 6.31 20.50
C VAL A 20 -20.07 5.03 19.69
N ASP A 21 -21.20 4.36 19.89
CA ASP A 21 -21.49 3.06 19.27
C ASP A 21 -22.13 3.18 17.87
N LEU A 22 -22.43 4.39 17.40
CA LEU A 22 -23.20 4.60 16.16
C LEU A 22 -22.34 4.84 14.91
N PHE A 23 -21.05 5.15 15.07
CA PHE A 23 -20.15 5.46 13.96
C PHE A 23 -18.83 4.70 14.12
N ILE A 24 -18.83 3.44 13.72
CA ILE A 24 -17.60 2.75 13.36
C ILE A 24 -17.35 3.17 11.92
N GLU A 25 -16.39 4.08 11.69
CA GLU A 25 -15.93 4.36 10.33
C GLU A 25 -15.34 3.07 9.77
N THR A 26 -16.04 2.47 8.81
CA THR A 26 -15.52 1.32 8.08
C THR A 26 -14.31 1.78 7.25
N PRO A 27 -13.17 1.07 7.32
CA PRO A 27 -12.01 1.38 6.48
C PRO A 27 -12.45 1.45 5.03
N THR A 28 -12.06 2.52 4.33
CA THR A 28 -12.31 2.64 2.89
C THR A 28 -11.16 1.96 2.15
N HIS A 29 -11.46 0.99 1.29
CA HIS A 29 -10.42 0.33 0.50
C HIS A 29 -9.67 1.32 -0.40
N CYS A 30 -8.39 1.01 -0.63
CA CYS A 30 -7.51 1.81 -1.45
C CYS A 30 -7.70 1.48 -2.95
N SER A 31 -8.01 2.48 -3.77
CA SER A 31 -8.22 2.32 -5.22
C SER A 31 -6.94 2.54 -6.04
N HIS A 32 -5.99 3.34 -5.56
CA HIS A 32 -4.70 3.53 -6.24
C HIS A 32 -3.62 4.09 -5.31
N VAL A 33 -2.35 3.84 -5.63
CA VAL A 33 -1.17 4.36 -4.91
C VAL A 33 -0.06 4.76 -5.88
N TYR A 34 0.81 5.67 -5.42
CA TYR A 34 2.08 5.95 -6.08
C TYR A 34 3.21 5.24 -5.34
N VAL A 35 4.01 4.43 -6.03
CA VAL A 35 5.13 3.71 -5.41
C VAL A 35 6.45 4.19 -6.02
N SER A 36 7.29 4.81 -5.20
CA SER A 36 8.65 5.20 -5.56
C SER A 36 9.62 4.07 -5.21
N VAL A 37 10.14 3.38 -6.22
CA VAL A 37 10.99 2.20 -6.07
C VAL A 37 12.47 2.60 -6.17
N ASN A 38 13.21 2.36 -5.10
CA ASN A 38 14.67 2.44 -5.06
C ASN A 38 15.24 1.03 -5.11
N ILE A 39 16.08 0.76 -6.11
CA ILE A 39 16.71 -0.54 -6.29
C ILE A 39 18.12 -0.48 -5.71
N ILE A 40 18.38 -1.29 -4.69
CA ILE A 40 19.68 -1.35 -4.01
C ILE A 40 20.37 -2.65 -4.42
N ARG A 41 21.55 -2.50 -5.03
CA ARG A 41 22.42 -3.63 -5.35
C ARG A 41 23.36 -3.90 -4.19
N ASN A 42 23.39 -5.15 -3.74
CA ASN A 42 24.31 -5.59 -2.69
C ASN A 42 25.54 -6.29 -3.29
N ASN A 43 26.64 -5.56 -3.44
CA ASN A 43 27.94 -6.12 -3.83
C ASN A 43 28.81 -6.37 -2.57
N GLY A 44 28.31 -7.17 -1.63
CA GLY A 44 29.02 -7.54 -0.41
C GLY A 44 28.99 -6.45 0.67
N LYS A 45 30.07 -5.65 0.79
CA LYS A 45 30.18 -4.61 1.83
C LYS A 45 29.61 -3.24 1.41
N LEU A 46 29.38 -3.02 0.11
CA LEU A 46 28.78 -1.77 -0.38
C LEU A 46 27.37 -2.02 -0.91
N LYS A 47 26.42 -1.29 -0.32
CA LYS A 47 25.09 -1.07 -0.88
C LYS A 47 25.15 0.14 -1.80
N ARG A 48 24.74 -0.03 -3.05
CA ARG A 48 24.66 1.08 -4.02
C ARG A 48 23.28 1.12 -4.64
N GLU A 49 22.72 2.32 -4.75
CA GLU A 49 21.52 2.55 -5.54
C GLU A 49 21.84 2.33 -7.02
N LEU A 50 20.97 1.61 -7.72
CA LEU A 50 21.14 1.30 -9.13
C LEU A 50 20.88 2.53 -10.01
N PHE A 51 20.00 3.43 -9.56
CA PHE A 51 19.62 4.65 -10.25
C PHE A 51 19.80 5.85 -9.33
N SER A 52 20.10 7.01 -9.91
CA SER A 52 20.19 8.29 -9.17
C SER A 52 18.83 8.86 -8.76
N ARG A 53 17.74 8.32 -9.32
CA ARG A 53 16.36 8.69 -9.00
C ARG A 53 15.50 7.42 -8.88
N PRO A 54 14.50 7.40 -7.99
CA PRO A 54 13.58 6.28 -7.89
C PRO A 54 12.72 6.15 -9.15
N ILE A 55 12.34 4.92 -9.45
CA ILE A 55 11.33 4.63 -10.48
C ILE A 55 9.97 4.77 -9.84
N VAL A 56 9.11 5.61 -10.40
CA VAL A 56 7.78 5.87 -9.83
C VAL A 56 6.73 5.13 -10.64
N TYR A 57 6.00 4.23 -9.97
CA TYR A 57 4.82 3.57 -10.52
C TYR A 57 3.56 4.20 -9.98
N TYR A 58 2.56 4.35 -10.85
CA TYR A 58 1.18 4.61 -10.46
C TYR A 58 0.42 3.30 -10.60
N ILE A 59 -0.12 2.79 -9.49
CA ILE A 59 -0.76 1.47 -9.42
C ILE A 59 -2.22 1.67 -9.06
N GLU A 60 -3.10 1.28 -9.97
CA GLU A 60 -4.54 1.22 -9.73
C GLU A 60 -4.96 -0.19 -9.34
N PHE A 61 -6.01 -0.27 -8.56
CA PHE A 61 -6.68 -1.50 -8.15
C PHE A 61 -8.12 -1.47 -8.64
N GLY A 62 -8.47 -2.44 -9.47
CA GLY A 62 -9.84 -2.64 -9.93
C GLY A 62 -10.63 -3.61 -9.03
N PRO A 63 -11.94 -3.76 -9.25
CA PRO A 63 -12.76 -4.77 -8.54
C PRO A 63 -12.20 -6.19 -8.64
N ASP A 64 -11.59 -6.54 -9.78
CA ASP A 64 -10.97 -7.85 -10.00
C ASP A 64 -9.66 -8.05 -9.21
N ASP A 65 -9.05 -6.96 -8.74
CA ASP A 65 -7.84 -7.00 -7.90
C ASP A 65 -8.18 -7.11 -6.40
N TYR A 66 -9.46 -6.95 -6.02
CA TYR A 66 -9.89 -6.95 -4.64
C TYR A 66 -10.08 -8.37 -4.12
N GLU A 67 -9.37 -8.68 -3.04
CA GLU A 67 -9.52 -9.94 -2.30
C GLU A 67 -10.77 -9.89 -1.40
N ASP A 68 -11.17 -8.69 -1.00
CA ASP A 68 -12.41 -8.41 -0.28
C ASP A 68 -13.07 -7.15 -0.86
N PRO A 69 -14.38 -7.15 -1.18
CA PRO A 69 -15.05 -5.99 -1.78
C PRO A 69 -15.04 -4.72 -0.92
N ASP A 70 -15.01 -4.86 0.41
CA ASP A 70 -15.08 -3.76 1.36
C ASP A 70 -13.67 -3.28 1.72
N LEU A 71 -12.75 -4.22 1.97
CA LEU A 71 -11.38 -3.94 2.44
C LEU A 71 -10.35 -3.78 1.30
N GLY A 72 -10.66 -4.29 0.11
CA GLY A 72 -9.85 -4.16 -1.10
C GLY A 72 -8.76 -5.23 -1.19
N THR A 73 -7.51 -4.79 -1.21
CA THR A 73 -6.35 -5.62 -1.52
C THR A 73 -5.32 -5.66 -0.39
N THR A 74 -4.56 -6.76 -0.31
CA THR A 74 -3.52 -6.96 0.71
C THR A 74 -2.17 -6.37 0.31
N LEU A 75 -1.26 -6.24 1.28
CA LEU A 75 0.14 -5.88 1.02
C LEU A 75 0.84 -6.94 0.13
N ARG A 76 0.54 -8.22 0.30
CA ARG A 76 1.04 -9.30 -0.56
C ARG A 76 0.69 -9.05 -2.02
N PHE A 77 -0.56 -8.67 -2.31
CA PHE A 77 -0.99 -8.40 -3.68
C PHE A 77 -0.21 -7.23 -4.29
N LEU A 78 -0.08 -6.12 -3.57
CA LEU A 78 0.73 -4.97 -4.02
C LEU A 78 2.18 -5.36 -4.29
N ARG A 79 2.82 -6.16 -3.43
CA ARG A 79 4.18 -6.66 -3.64
C ARG A 79 4.30 -7.49 -4.92
N ARG A 80 3.35 -8.41 -5.15
CA ARG A 80 3.33 -9.24 -6.37
C ARG A 80 3.17 -8.40 -7.63
N LYS A 81 2.26 -7.42 -7.61
CA LYS A 81 2.04 -6.49 -8.72
C LYS A 81 3.30 -5.67 -9.00
N LEU A 82 3.98 -5.17 -7.96
CA LEU A 82 5.25 -4.46 -8.08
C LEU A 82 6.37 -5.35 -8.66
N VAL A 83 6.48 -6.60 -8.21
CA VAL A 83 7.48 -7.54 -8.75
C VAL A 83 7.25 -7.75 -10.26
N ALA A 84 6.01 -7.99 -10.68
CA ALA A 84 5.66 -8.12 -12.10
C ALA A 84 6.06 -6.86 -12.89
N LEU A 85 5.69 -5.67 -12.39
CA LEU A 85 6.03 -4.39 -13.02
C LEU A 85 7.53 -4.12 -13.11
N LEU A 86 8.33 -4.61 -12.15
CA LEU A 86 9.79 -4.49 -12.17
C LEU A 86 10.42 -5.45 -13.18
N GLN A 87 9.91 -6.69 -13.25
CA GLN A 87 10.39 -7.72 -14.18
C GLN A 87 10.01 -7.44 -15.64
N GLU A 88 8.87 -6.77 -15.87
CA GLU A 88 8.43 -6.34 -17.20
C GLU A 88 9.13 -5.07 -17.69
N ASN A 89 9.81 -4.33 -16.79
CA ASN A 89 10.46 -3.09 -17.15
C ASN A 89 11.74 -3.35 -17.98
N GLU A 90 11.66 -3.07 -19.29
CA GLU A 90 12.76 -3.28 -20.22
C GLU A 90 14.07 -2.56 -19.84
N LEU A 91 13.98 -1.37 -19.25
CA LEU A 91 15.18 -0.62 -18.85
C LEU A 91 15.89 -1.35 -17.71
N LEU A 92 15.12 -1.89 -16.77
CA LEU A 92 15.67 -2.65 -15.65
C LEU A 92 16.27 -3.96 -16.11
N THR A 93 15.56 -4.72 -16.94
CA THR A 93 16.00 -6.05 -17.40
C THR A 93 17.23 -5.98 -18.31
N LYS A 94 17.33 -4.94 -19.15
CA LYS A 94 18.52 -4.71 -20.00
C LYS A 94 19.74 -4.29 -19.18
N HIS A 95 19.56 -3.45 -18.16
CA HIS A 95 20.68 -2.93 -17.35
C HIS A 95 21.12 -3.87 -16.22
N ASN A 96 20.24 -4.75 -15.74
CA ASN A 96 20.58 -5.68 -14.67
C ASN A 96 19.72 -6.95 -14.67
N GLN A 97 20.32 -8.05 -15.14
CA GLN A 97 19.68 -9.38 -15.16
C GLN A 97 19.22 -9.87 -13.78
N GLN A 98 19.79 -9.34 -12.68
CA GLN A 98 19.39 -9.69 -11.32
C GLN A 98 17.95 -9.24 -11.00
N VAL A 99 17.42 -8.25 -11.73
CA VAL A 99 16.03 -7.78 -11.56
C VAL A 99 15.01 -8.90 -11.86
N ASN A 100 15.34 -9.81 -12.77
CA ASN A 100 14.48 -10.96 -13.11
C ASN A 100 14.27 -11.92 -11.92
N TYR A 101 15.11 -11.83 -10.89
CA TYR A 101 15.05 -12.70 -9.71
C TYR A 101 14.54 -11.98 -8.46
N ILE A 102 14.03 -10.74 -8.58
CA ILE A 102 13.40 -10.04 -7.46
C ILE A 102 12.18 -10.84 -7.00
N GLN A 103 12.16 -11.13 -5.69
CA GLN A 103 11.07 -11.80 -5.00
C GLN A 103 10.38 -10.84 -4.02
N CYS A 104 9.13 -11.14 -3.65
CA CYS A 104 8.31 -10.28 -2.79
C CYS A 104 8.95 -9.97 -1.43
N ASP A 105 9.71 -10.93 -0.86
CA ASP A 105 10.44 -10.81 0.40
C ASP A 105 11.62 -9.82 0.33
N LYS A 106 12.09 -9.50 -0.89
CA LYS A 106 13.15 -8.52 -1.14
C LYS A 106 12.64 -7.09 -1.30
N LEU A 107 11.33 -6.90 -1.32
CA LEU A 107 10.72 -5.57 -1.31
C LEU A 107 10.55 -5.13 0.15
N GLN A 108 10.76 -3.86 0.42
CA GLN A 108 10.39 -3.23 1.69
C GLN A 108 9.56 -2.00 1.37
N LEU A 109 8.28 -2.03 1.72
CA LEU A 109 7.38 -0.91 1.48
C LEU A 109 7.21 -0.08 2.74
N PHE A 110 7.26 1.23 2.56
CA PHE A 110 7.13 2.22 3.61
C PHE A 110 6.02 3.19 3.27
N LYS A 111 5.11 3.43 4.23
CA LYS A 111 4.26 4.61 4.21
C LYS A 111 4.97 5.69 5.05
N LYS A 112 5.45 6.75 4.39
CA LYS A 112 6.37 7.72 5.01
C LYS A 112 7.60 6.97 5.58
N GLU A 113 7.77 6.96 6.89
CA GLU A 113 8.88 6.27 7.59
C GLU A 113 8.47 4.90 8.17
N ARG A 114 7.18 4.55 8.14
CA ARG A 114 6.68 3.30 8.73
C ARG A 114 6.77 2.15 7.73
N LEU A 115 7.50 1.10 8.09
CA LEU A 115 7.57 -0.15 7.34
C LEU A 115 6.22 -0.90 7.41
N LEU A 116 5.75 -1.36 6.25
CA LEU A 116 4.59 -2.23 6.12
C LEU A 116 5.08 -3.69 6.15
N THR A 117 4.63 -4.45 7.14
CA THR A 117 5.20 -5.78 7.47
C THR A 117 4.23 -6.94 7.34
N ASP A 118 2.93 -6.71 7.49
CA ASP A 118 1.94 -7.78 7.44
C ASP A 118 1.43 -7.94 6.01
N ASP A 119 1.85 -9.03 5.36
CA ASP A 119 1.51 -9.32 3.97
C ASP A 119 0.06 -9.76 3.80
N GLU A 120 -0.59 -10.30 4.84
CA GLU A 120 -2.00 -10.72 4.79
C GLU A 120 -2.96 -9.59 5.13
N GLU A 121 -2.45 -8.51 5.72
CA GLU A 121 -3.28 -7.37 6.10
C GLU A 121 -3.67 -6.53 4.89
N PHE A 122 -4.89 -6.00 4.95
CA PHE A 122 -5.41 -5.10 3.93
C PHE A 122 -4.71 -3.74 4.00
N LEU A 123 -4.47 -3.15 2.82
CA LEU A 123 -3.81 -1.86 2.71
C LEU A 123 -4.52 -0.78 3.56
N CYS A 124 -5.85 -0.74 3.55
CA CYS A 124 -6.64 0.23 4.30
C CYS A 124 -6.46 0.11 5.83
N ASN A 125 -6.37 -1.11 6.36
CA ASN A 125 -6.12 -1.38 7.78
C ASN A 125 -4.70 -0.98 8.20
N MET A 126 -3.77 -1.02 7.26
CA MET A 126 -2.43 -0.43 7.40
C MET A 126 -2.42 1.06 7.10
N ASP A 127 -3.54 1.78 7.20
CA ASP A 127 -3.64 3.21 6.91
C ASP A 127 -3.07 3.54 5.52
N VAL A 128 -3.14 2.68 4.51
CA VAL A 128 -2.78 3.05 3.13
C VAL A 128 -4.07 3.45 2.42
N ASN A 129 -4.17 4.74 2.08
CA ASN A 129 -5.36 5.33 1.49
C ASN A 129 -5.16 5.60 -0.01
N THR A 130 -6.26 5.77 -0.72
CA THR A 130 -6.26 6.16 -2.13
C THR A 130 -5.45 7.45 -2.34
N GLY A 131 -4.49 7.39 -3.27
CA GLY A 131 -3.60 8.50 -3.61
C GLY A 131 -2.34 8.61 -2.74
N ASP A 132 -2.17 7.71 -1.76
CA ASP A 132 -0.97 7.71 -0.93
C ASP A 132 0.31 7.44 -1.73
N LYS A 133 1.41 8.00 -1.23
CA LYS A 133 2.76 7.80 -1.76
C LYS A 133 3.53 6.84 -0.86
N LEU A 134 3.91 5.70 -1.43
CA LEU A 134 4.72 4.68 -0.78
C LEU A 134 6.15 4.73 -1.30
N THR A 135 7.10 4.45 -0.41
CA THR A 135 8.49 4.21 -0.80
C THR A 135 8.74 2.72 -0.78
N CYS A 136 9.28 2.17 -1.86
CA CYS A 136 9.71 0.79 -1.94
C CYS A 136 11.23 0.73 -2.04
N ILE A 137 11.85 -0.12 -1.23
CA ILE A 137 13.27 -0.48 -1.36
C ILE A 137 13.32 -1.93 -1.84
N ALA A 138 13.84 -2.15 -3.04
CA ALA A 138 14.03 -3.48 -3.61
C ALA A 138 15.51 -3.86 -3.54
N HIS A 139 15.82 -4.96 -2.85
CA HIS A 139 17.19 -5.46 -2.72
C HIS A 139 17.48 -6.50 -3.81
N ILE A 140 18.58 -6.31 -4.56
CA ILE A 140 19.09 -7.22 -5.59
C ILE A 140 20.56 -7.59 -5.40
#